data_AF-A0A352D5J0-F1
#
_entry.id   AF-A0A352D5J0-F1
#
_cell.length_a   1.000
_cell.length_b   1.000
_cell.length_c   1.000
_cell.angle_alpha   90.00
_cell.angle_beta   90.00
_cell.angle_gamma   90.00
#
_symmetry.space_group_name_H-M   'P 1'
#
loop_
_entity.id
_entity.type
_entity.pdbx_description
1 polymer ?
#
loop_
_entity_poly.entity_id
_entity_poly.type
_entity_poly.pdbx_seq_one_letter_code
_entity_poly.pdbx_strand_id
1 'polypeptide(L)'
;MGGEVPAKPVPTAAQLERATWCDVTFTCQKEFNEAQKLYNRNVFVSLVVLGAISLIVSFFISHLTAVSLGLSLGGVLSLIVGPVRYWNDMDDYLRVIVLGIALVALIWLGVKKIKE
;
A
#
# COMPACT_ATOMS: atom_id res chain seq x y z
N MET A 1 -16.29 12.28 38.70
CA MET A 1 -14.89 12.73 38.86
C MET A 1 -14.41 13.15 37.48
N GLY A 2 -14.57 14.43 37.14
CA GLY A 2 -14.17 14.97 35.84
C GLY A 2 -12.69 15.36 35.89
N GLY A 3 -11.88 14.72 35.07
CA GLY A 3 -10.47 15.08 34.92
C GLY A 3 -10.36 16.33 34.05
N GLU A 4 -9.93 17.43 34.64
CA GLU A 4 -9.53 18.63 33.91
C GLU A 4 -8.32 18.29 33.05
N VAL A 5 -8.49 18.29 31.73
CA VAL A 5 -7.37 18.19 30.79
C VAL A 5 -6.53 19.46 30.98
N PRO A 6 -5.24 19.39 31.35
CA PRO A 6 -4.45 20.58 31.60
C PRO A 6 -4.38 21.41 30.31
N ALA A 7 -4.88 22.65 30.38
CA ALA A 7 -4.81 23.59 29.26
C ALA A 7 -3.34 23.78 28.87
N LYS A 8 -2.98 23.33 27.66
CA LYS A 8 -1.63 23.49 27.11
C LYS A 8 -1.34 25.00 27.02
N PRO A 9 -0.23 25.50 27.59
CA PRO A 9 0.05 26.94 27.61
C PRO A 9 0.14 27.51 26.19
N VAL A 10 -0.45 28.69 25.99
CA VAL A 10 -0.39 29.41 24.71
C VAL A 10 1.08 29.79 24.43
N PRO A 11 1.67 29.34 23.30
CA PRO A 11 3.07 29.62 23.00
C PRO A 11 3.29 31.12 22.76
N THR A 12 4.35 31.67 23.34
CA THR A 12 4.79 33.07 23.12
C THR A 12 5.34 33.26 21.70
N ALA A 13 5.37 34.50 21.19
CA ALA A 13 5.83 34.81 19.83
C ALA A 13 7.23 34.23 19.50
N ALA A 14 8.16 34.25 20.46
CA ALA A 14 9.49 33.64 20.33
C ALA A 14 9.47 32.09 20.28
N GLN A 15 8.46 31.43 20.84
CA GLN A 15 8.24 29.99 20.69
C GLN A 15 7.63 29.67 19.32
N LEU A 16 6.78 30.56 18.78
CA LEU A 16 6.23 30.42 17.43
C LEU A 16 7.32 30.55 16.35
N GLU A 17 8.27 31.47 16.54
CA GLU A 17 9.42 31.65 15.66
C GLU A 17 10.38 30.44 15.73
N ARG A 18 10.59 29.89 16.94
CA ARG A 18 11.34 28.62 17.09
C ARG A 18 10.60 27.40 16.55
N ALA A 19 9.27 27.33 16.68
CA ALA A 19 8.46 26.26 16.10
C ALA A 19 8.41 26.31 14.57
N THR A 20 8.75 27.45 13.95
CA THR A 20 8.80 27.61 12.48
C THR A 20 10.03 26.93 11.88
N TRP A 21 11.16 26.85 12.60
CA TRP A 21 12.36 26.11 12.15
C TRP A 21 12.60 24.79 12.88
N CYS A 22 12.06 24.65 14.10
CA CYS A 22 12.19 23.47 14.93
C CYS A 22 10.87 22.71 14.91
N ASP A 23 10.79 21.65 14.11
CA ASP A 23 9.61 20.79 14.06
C ASP A 23 9.50 20.00 15.37
N VAL A 24 8.67 20.51 16.29
CA VAL A 24 8.39 19.88 17.59
C VAL A 24 7.69 18.52 17.44
N THR A 25 7.23 18.17 16.23
CA THR A 25 6.62 16.88 15.92
C THR A 25 7.56 15.94 15.17
N PHE A 26 8.81 16.33 14.90
CA PHE A 26 9.77 15.53 14.13
C PHE A 26 9.91 14.09 14.65
N THR A 27 10.10 13.91 15.96
CA THR A 27 10.25 12.58 16.55
C THR A 27 8.97 11.76 16.45
N CYS A 28 7.81 12.37 16.75
CA CYS A 28 6.50 11.71 16.63
C CYS A 28 6.20 11.29 15.18
N GLN A 29 6.47 12.16 14.20
CA GLN A 29 6.29 11.87 12.78
C GLN A 29 7.26 10.79 12.31
N LYS A 30 8.51 10.81 12.79
CA LYS A 30 9.50 9.80 12.42
C LYS A 30 9.09 8.40 12.89
N GLU A 31 8.68 8.26 14.15
CA GLU A 31 8.21 6.97 14.69
C GLU A 31 6.94 6.49 13.98
N PHE A 32 5.99 7.39 13.72
CA PHE A 32 4.79 7.06 12.95
C PHE A 32 5.12 6.61 11.53
N ASN A 33 6.01 7.32 10.81
CA ASN A 33 6.41 6.98 9.45
C ASN A 33 7.14 5.62 9.39
N GLU A 34 7.98 5.31 10.38
CA GLU A 34 8.65 4.02 10.46
C GLU A 34 7.66 2.87 10.67
N ALA A 35 6.71 3.03 11.60
CA ALA A 35 5.63 2.07 11.81
C ALA A 35 4.74 1.92 10.56
N GLN A 36 4.42 3.03 9.90
CA GLN A 36 3.61 3.03 8.68
C GLN A 36 4.31 2.31 7.53
N LYS A 37 5.63 2.49 7.36
CA LYS A 37 6.43 1.80 6.34
C LYS A 37 6.39 0.29 6.52
N LEU A 38 6.56 -0.19 7.76
CA LEU A 38 6.49 -1.62 8.08
C LEU A 38 5.09 -2.19 7.80
N TYR A 39 4.05 -1.46 8.23
CA TYR A 39 2.66 -1.85 7.99
C TYR A 39 2.32 -1.89 6.50
N ASN A 40 2.68 -0.87 5.72
CA ASN A 40 2.43 -0.83 4.28
C ASN A 40 3.14 -1.96 3.54
N ARG A 41 4.36 -2.33 3.95
CA ARG A 41 5.07 -3.49 3.38
C ARG A 41 4.32 -4.79 3.66
N ASN A 42 3.86 -5.01 4.89
CA ASN A 42 3.14 -6.23 5.25
C ASN A 42 1.79 -6.32 4.53
N VAL A 43 1.07 -5.19 4.40
CA VAL A 43 -0.19 -5.11 3.64
C VAL A 43 0.05 -5.35 2.14
N PHE A 44 1.14 -4.83 1.57
CA PHE A 44 1.50 -5.12 0.19
C PHE A 44 1.72 -6.62 -0.04
N VAL A 45 2.53 -7.26 0.81
CA VAL A 45 2.79 -8.70 0.70
C VAL A 45 1.51 -9.51 0.88
N SER A 46 0.66 -9.18 1.85
CA SER A 46 -0.60 -9.90 2.05
C SER A 46 -1.56 -9.73 0.88
N LEU A 47 -1.71 -8.53 0.32
CA LEU A 47 -2.54 -8.29 -0.86
C LEU A 47 -2.03 -9.03 -2.09
N VAL A 48 -0.71 -9.09 -2.29
CA VAL A 48 -0.11 -9.83 -3.41
C VAL A 48 -0.33 -11.33 -3.27
N VAL A 49 -0.08 -11.88 -2.08
CA VAL A 49 -0.27 -13.31 -1.81
C VAL A 49 -1.74 -13.70 -1.92
N LEU A 50 -2.63 -12.97 -1.27
CA LEU A 50 -4.08 -13.22 -1.34
C LEU A 50 -4.60 -13.02 -2.76
N GLY A 51 -4.14 -11.99 -3.47
CA GLY A 51 -4.51 -11.75 -4.86
C GLY A 51 -4.08 -12.90 -5.78
N ALA A 52 -2.86 -13.40 -5.62
CA ALA A 52 -2.37 -14.56 -6.37
C ALA A 52 -3.18 -15.83 -6.05
N ILE A 53 -3.45 -16.11 -4.77
CA ILE A 53 -4.28 -17.25 -4.34
C ILE A 53 -5.69 -17.12 -4.93
N SER A 54 -6.27 -15.92 -4.86
CA SER A 54 -7.58 -15.60 -5.42
C SER A 54 -7.65 -15.96 -6.91
N LEU A 55 -6.66 -15.56 -7.72
CA LEU A 55 -6.59 -15.90 -9.14
C LEU A 55 -6.46 -17.42 -9.38
N ILE A 56 -5.62 -18.10 -8.61
CA ILE A 56 -5.44 -19.55 -8.73
C ILE A 56 -6.74 -20.29 -8.41
N VAL A 57 -7.38 -19.97 -7.27
CA VAL A 57 -8.63 -20.59 -6.84
C VAL A 57 -9.77 -20.28 -7.81
N SER A 58 -9.79 -19.10 -8.41
CA SER A 58 -10.79 -18.71 -9.41
C SER A 58 -10.80 -19.64 -10.62
N PHE A 59 -9.62 -20.12 -11.02
CA PHE A 59 -9.46 -21.05 -12.13
C PHE A 59 -10.03 -22.45 -11.81
N PHE A 60 -9.78 -22.96 -10.60
CA PHE A 60 -10.29 -24.26 -10.14
C PHE A 60 -11.82 -24.26 -9.94
N ILE A 61 -12.41 -23.14 -9.52
CA ILE A 61 -13.85 -23.02 -9.24
C ILE A 61 -14.59 -22.33 -10.40
N SER A 62 -14.09 -22.49 -11.62
CA SER A 62 -14.64 -21.88 -12.85
C SER A 62 -16.07 -22.31 -13.17
N HIS A 63 -16.55 -23.42 -12.60
CA HIS A 63 -17.95 -23.87 -12.73
C HIS A 63 -18.95 -22.95 -12.00
N LEU A 64 -18.52 -22.24 -10.94
CA LEU A 64 -19.35 -21.25 -10.24
C LEU A 64 -19.04 -19.86 -10.80
N THR A 65 -19.71 -19.50 -11.88
CA THR A 65 -19.45 -18.27 -12.65
C THR A 65 -19.42 -17.02 -11.77
N ALA A 66 -20.39 -16.83 -10.88
CA ALA A 66 -20.46 -15.66 -10.00
C ALA A 66 -19.25 -15.56 -9.05
N VAL A 67 -18.83 -16.68 -8.47
CA VAL A 67 -17.71 -16.72 -7.50
C VAL A 67 -16.39 -16.56 -8.23
N SER A 68 -16.20 -17.25 -9.35
CA SER A 68 -14.97 -17.17 -10.16
C SER A 68 -14.75 -15.76 -10.72
N LEU A 69 -15.80 -15.07 -11.18
CA LEU A 69 -15.70 -13.68 -11.63
C LEU A 69 -15.36 -12.73 -10.48
N GLY A 70 -16.01 -12.86 -9.31
CA GLY A 70 -15.71 -12.03 -8.15
C GLY A 70 -14.27 -12.21 -7.65
N LEU A 71 -13.82 -13.46 -7.59
CA LEU A 71 -12.50 -13.84 -7.09
C LEU A 71 -11.39 -13.46 -8.08
N SER A 72 -11.64 -13.52 -9.39
CA SER A 72 -10.69 -13.07 -10.40
C SER A 72 -10.55 -11.55 -10.41
N LEU A 73 -11.66 -10.81 -10.44
CA LEU A 73 -11.63 -9.34 -10.35
C LEU A 73 -11.03 -8.85 -9.03
N GLY A 74 -11.42 -9.45 -7.91
CA GLY A 74 -10.86 -9.13 -6.59
C GLY A 74 -9.36 -9.43 -6.50
N GLY A 75 -8.91 -10.51 -7.13
CA GLY A 75 -7.50 -10.87 -7.22
C GLY A 75 -6.68 -9.84 -8.01
N VAL A 76 -7.15 -9.47 -9.20
CA VAL A 76 -6.52 -8.41 -10.02
C VAL A 76 -6.51 -7.08 -9.27
N LEU A 77 -7.64 -6.68 -8.66
CA LEU A 77 -7.72 -5.44 -7.89
C LEU A 77 -6.74 -5.42 -6.71
N SER A 78 -6.57 -6.54 -6.01
CA SER A 78 -5.60 -6.65 -4.91
C SER A 78 -4.16 -6.44 -5.40
N LEU A 79 -3.83 -6.98 -6.58
CA LEU A 79 -2.53 -6.79 -7.23
C LEU A 79 -2.29 -5.35 -7.71
N ILE A 80 -3.33 -4.53 -7.87
CA ILE A 80 -3.20 -3.11 -8.24
C ILE A 80 -3.12 -2.24 -6.98
N VAL A 81 -4.02 -2.46 -6.01
CA VAL A 81 -4.10 -1.66 -4.78
C VAL A 81 -2.86 -1.84 -3.90
N GLY A 82 -2.27 -3.04 -3.87
CA GLY A 82 -1.05 -3.31 -3.12
C GLY A 82 0.10 -2.39 -3.54
N PRO A 83 0.56 -2.43 -4.81
CA PRO A 83 1.61 -1.55 -5.32
C PRO A 83 1.31 -0.07 -5.11
N VAL A 84 0.09 0.39 -5.39
CA VAL A 84 -0.29 1.81 -5.21
C VAL A 84 -0.09 2.24 -3.75
N ARG A 85 -0.48 1.39 -2.80
CA ARG A 85 -0.37 1.68 -1.37
C ARG A 85 1.08 1.73 -0.88
N TYR A 86 1.92 0.79 -1.31
CA TYR A 86 3.31 0.72 -0.87
C TYR A 86 4.24 1.57 -1.73
N TRP A 87 3.77 2.11 -2.87
CA TRP A 87 4.59 2.77 -3.88
C TRP A 87 5.58 3.78 -3.30
N ASN A 88 5.10 4.69 -2.45
CA ASN A 88 5.90 5.77 -1.89
C ASN A 88 6.97 5.28 -0.90
N ASP A 89 6.68 4.20 -0.17
CA ASP A 89 7.55 3.63 0.85
C ASP A 89 8.49 2.54 0.30
N MET A 90 8.27 2.13 -0.95
CA MET A 90 9.01 1.09 -1.65
C MET A 90 10.35 1.62 -2.13
N ASP A 91 11.40 0.84 -1.87
CA ASP A 91 12.75 1.11 -2.36
C ASP A 91 12.77 1.20 -3.90
N ASP A 92 13.60 2.08 -4.44
CA ASP A 92 13.68 2.33 -5.88
C ASP A 92 13.99 1.05 -6.67
N TYR A 93 14.83 0.17 -6.11
CA TYR A 93 15.18 -1.09 -6.76
C TYR A 93 13.98 -2.05 -6.85
N LEU A 94 13.19 -2.16 -5.77
CA LEU A 94 11.97 -2.97 -5.75
C LEU A 94 10.93 -2.43 -6.72
N ARG A 95 10.79 -1.11 -6.83
CA ARG A 95 9.87 -0.46 -7.77
C ARG A 95 10.19 -0.82 -9.21
N VAL A 96 11.47 -0.79 -9.59
CA VAL A 96 11.92 -1.18 -10.94
C VAL A 96 11.63 -2.66 -11.21
N ILE A 97 11.90 -3.55 -10.25
CA ILE A 97 11.63 -4.99 -10.42
C ILE A 97 10.13 -5.26 -10.62
N VAL A 98 9.27 -4.70 -9.77
CA VAL A 98 7.82 -4.90 -9.86
C VAL A 98 7.29 -4.38 -11.20
N LEU A 99 7.73 -3.20 -11.63
CA LEU A 99 7.38 -2.66 -12.94
C LEU A 99 7.89 -3.53 -14.09
N GLY A 100 9.12 -4.05 -13.99
CA GLY A 100 9.69 -4.94 -14.98
C GLY A 100 8.87 -6.22 -15.14
N ILE A 101 8.48 -6.87 -14.03
CA ILE A 101 7.62 -8.05 -14.03
C ILE A 101 6.25 -7.73 -14.62
N ALA A 102 5.63 -6.61 -14.21
CA ALA A 102 4.34 -6.18 -14.73
C ALA A 102 4.40 -5.93 -16.25
N LEU A 103 5.45 -5.26 -16.72
CA LEU A 103 5.66 -4.99 -18.14
C LEU A 103 5.81 -6.29 -18.94
N VAL A 104 6.64 -7.23 -18.47
CA VAL A 104 6.81 -8.55 -19.12
C VAL A 104 5.49 -9.30 -19.16
N ALA A 105 4.72 -9.32 -18.06
CA ALA A 105 3.41 -9.97 -18.01
C ALA A 105 2.42 -9.34 -19.01
N LEU A 106 2.38 -8.00 -19.10
CA LEU A 106 1.51 -7.29 -20.04
C LEU A 106 1.90 -7.55 -21.50
N ILE A 107 3.19 -7.54 -21.82
CA ILE A 107 3.68 -7.87 -23.17
C ILE A 107 3.30 -9.32 -23.52
N TRP A 108 3.53 -10.26 -22.59
CA TRP A 108 3.20 -11.67 -22.81
C TRP A 108 1.70 -11.89 -23.05
N LEU A 109 0.85 -11.26 -22.23
CA LEU A 109 -0.60 -11.27 -22.43
C LEU A 109 -1.00 -10.63 -23.76
N GLY A 110 -0.43 -9.48 -24.10
CA GLY A 110 -0.69 -8.77 -25.36
C GLY A 110 -0.35 -9.62 -26.58
N VAL A 111 0.85 -10.20 -26.63
CA VAL A 111 1.28 -11.06 -27.74
C VAL A 111 0.42 -12.33 -27.84
N LYS A 112 0.09 -12.96 -26.70
CA LYS A 112 -0.77 -14.15 -26.70
C LYS A 112 -2.17 -13.85 -27.23
N LYS A 113 -2.77 -12.73 -26.80
CA LYS A 113 -4.12 -12.31 -27.19
C LYS A 113 -4.23 -11.91 -28.66
N ILE A 114 -3.13 -11.43 -29.28
CA ILE A 114 -3.11 -11.10 -30.72
C ILE A 114 -2.89 -12.36 -31.59
N LYS A 115 -2.26 -13.40 -31.02
CA LYS A 115 -1.96 -14.65 -31.73
C LYS A 115 -3.12 -15.65 -31.73
N GLU A 116 -4.03 -15.55 -30.76
CA GLU A 116 -5.35 -16.21 -30.77
C GLU A 116 -6.36 -15.41 -31.59
#